data_AF-A0A7V2JCS2-F1
#
_entry.id   AF-A0A7V2JCS2-F1
#
_cell.length_a   1.000
_cell.length_b   1.000
_cell.length_c   1.000
_cell.angle_alpha   90.00
_cell.angle_beta   90.00
_cell.angle_gamma   90.00
#
_symmetry.space_group_name_H-M   'P 1'
#
loop_
_entity.id
_entity.type
_entity.pdbx_description
1 polymer ?
#
loop_
_entity_poly.entity_id
_entity_poly.type
_entity_poly.pdbx_seq_one_letter_code
_entity_poly.pdbx_strand_id
1 'polypeptide(L)'
;MKVKITLLLLLCLLNFSAFALRVDKALAFLRTQFVEEASLLRASTVGEDSRTCYIASDNFLAAMVFRIFDDPLFYKIRETLDSFGGGVDGLHEALLGINTDALFYERYNKFVDAVFGHFGNRMYPGKIVYELPKRSKPFTSWRSFADLVVYESLKDFYDSNLREATVRFERLMELWDGNGFEDSSYISSKLYETYKLALAVYLYELLNSYSEKIESYKFEIAKMRKIIDSLQDSNGGIVTNYKYDASSKKYVPMGDVNTE
;
A
#
# COMPACT_ATOMS: atom_id res chain seq x y z
N MET A 1 16.24 -3.99 -19.53
CA MET A 1 15.19 -3.40 -18.67
C MET A 1 14.97 -4.17 -17.36
N LYS A 2 14.81 -5.51 -17.36
CA LYS A 2 14.61 -6.33 -16.14
C LYS A 2 15.70 -6.19 -15.06
N VAL A 3 16.97 -6.03 -15.46
CA VAL A 3 18.12 -5.92 -14.53
C VAL A 3 18.16 -4.57 -13.79
N LYS A 4 17.58 -3.50 -14.35
CA LYS A 4 17.58 -2.16 -13.71
C LYS A 4 16.58 -2.05 -12.56
N ILE A 5 15.45 -2.76 -12.65
CA ILE A 5 14.37 -2.73 -11.64
C ILE A 5 14.77 -3.51 -10.39
N THR A 6 15.39 -4.69 -10.54
CA THR A 6 15.89 -5.48 -9.41
C THR A 6 17.01 -4.74 -8.66
N LEU A 7 17.85 -3.98 -9.36
CA LEU A 7 18.92 -3.19 -8.74
C LEU A 7 18.37 -1.95 -7.98
N LEU A 8 17.28 -1.35 -8.46
CA LEU A 8 16.64 -0.19 -7.80
C LEU A 8 15.95 -0.58 -6.48
N LEU A 9 15.25 -1.72 -6.46
CA LEU A 9 14.67 -2.31 -5.24
C LEU A 9 15.76 -2.69 -4.22
N LEU A 10 16.90 -3.22 -4.70
CA LEU A 10 18.05 -3.54 -3.84
C LEU A 10 18.75 -2.27 -3.31
N LEU A 11 18.84 -1.21 -4.10
CA LEU A 11 19.45 0.06 -3.69
C LEU A 11 18.60 0.82 -2.66
N CYS A 12 17.27 0.73 -2.74
CA CYS A 12 16.37 1.22 -1.69
C CYS A 12 16.61 0.50 -0.35
N LEU A 13 17.02 -0.77 -0.38
CA LEU A 13 17.32 -1.58 0.82
C LEU A 13 18.69 -1.26 1.45
N LEU A 14 19.60 -0.58 0.76
CA LEU A 14 20.99 -0.36 1.22
C LEU A 14 21.22 0.99 1.92
N ASN A 15 20.27 1.93 1.89
CA ASN A 15 20.31 3.21 2.63
C ASN A 15 19.42 3.19 3.89
N PHE A 16 19.26 2.03 4.53
CA PHE A 16 18.47 1.89 5.76
C PHE A 16 19.25 2.32 7.00
N SER A 17 19.45 3.63 7.18
CA SER A 17 19.85 4.20 8.47
C SER A 17 18.69 4.99 9.09
N ALA A 18 17.53 4.36 9.31
CA ALA A 18 16.45 4.91 10.16
C ALA A 18 15.20 4.03 10.37
N PHE A 19 15.01 2.90 9.68
CA PHE A 19 13.77 2.13 9.79
C PHE A 19 13.89 1.07 10.89
N ALA A 20 13.06 1.18 11.93
CA ALA A 20 12.98 0.20 13.00
C ALA A 20 11.87 -0.84 12.80
N LEU A 21 11.16 -0.81 11.66
CA LEU A 21 10.13 -1.79 11.33
C LEU A 21 10.70 -3.20 11.44
N ARG A 22 10.00 -4.04 12.21
CA ARG A 22 10.36 -5.45 12.37
C ARG A 22 9.85 -6.22 11.17
N VAL A 23 10.61 -6.20 10.08
CA VAL A 23 10.26 -6.81 8.78
C VAL A 23 9.93 -8.30 8.94
N ASP A 24 10.71 -9.04 9.72
CA ASP A 24 10.45 -10.46 9.98
C ASP A 24 9.07 -10.69 10.63
N LYS A 25 8.65 -9.77 11.51
CA LYS A 25 7.31 -9.83 12.12
C LYS A 25 6.22 -9.45 11.12
N ALA A 26 6.45 -8.47 10.26
CA ALA A 26 5.50 -8.12 9.20
C ALA A 26 5.29 -9.31 8.24
N LEU A 27 6.37 -9.97 7.84
CA LEU A 27 6.31 -11.17 7.01
C LEU A 27 5.60 -12.32 7.72
N ALA A 28 5.88 -12.54 9.01
CA ALA A 28 5.17 -13.52 9.82
C ALA A 28 3.66 -13.20 9.91
N PHE A 29 3.31 -11.93 10.10
CA PHE A 29 1.93 -11.48 10.12
C PHE A 29 1.21 -11.78 8.79
N LEU A 30 1.82 -11.46 7.65
CA LEU A 30 1.24 -11.76 6.33
C LEU A 30 0.95 -13.25 6.16
N ARG A 31 1.88 -14.12 6.58
CA ARG A 31 1.66 -15.58 6.58
C ARG A 31 0.44 -15.99 7.40
N THR A 32 0.18 -15.32 8.53
CA THR A 32 -1.01 -15.61 9.36
C THR A 32 -2.32 -15.17 8.73
N GLN A 33 -2.29 -14.33 7.68
CA GLN A 33 -3.49 -13.95 6.94
C GLN A 33 -3.81 -14.91 5.79
N PHE A 34 -2.91 -15.84 5.45
CA PHE A 34 -3.12 -16.78 4.36
C PHE A 34 -4.28 -17.74 4.67
N VAL A 35 -5.24 -17.81 3.76
CA VAL A 35 -6.39 -18.70 3.78
C VAL A 35 -6.14 -19.78 2.74
N GLU A 36 -5.80 -20.99 3.17
CA GLU A 36 -5.41 -22.09 2.29
C GLU A 36 -6.51 -22.41 1.27
N GLU A 37 -7.77 -22.41 1.69
CA GLU A 37 -8.93 -22.74 0.83
C GLU A 37 -9.19 -21.69 -0.25
N ALA A 38 -8.77 -20.43 -0.02
CA ALA A 38 -8.86 -19.38 -1.02
C ALA A 38 -7.55 -19.24 -1.83
N SER A 39 -6.45 -19.81 -1.34
CA SER A 39 -5.09 -19.56 -1.83
C SER A 39 -4.78 -18.07 -1.97
N LEU A 40 -5.28 -17.28 -1.02
CA LEU A 40 -5.18 -15.82 -0.90
C LEU A 40 -5.09 -15.44 0.59
N LEU A 41 -4.63 -14.23 0.86
CA LEU A 41 -4.65 -13.60 2.16
C LEU A 41 -6.00 -12.91 2.37
N ARG A 42 -6.53 -13.02 3.59
CA ARG A 42 -7.64 -12.19 4.03
C ARG A 42 -7.18 -10.75 4.26
N ALA A 43 -8.11 -9.82 4.14
CA ALA A 43 -7.85 -8.39 4.19
C ALA A 43 -7.50 -7.91 5.59
N SER A 44 -8.27 -8.33 6.59
CA SER A 44 -8.11 -7.88 7.97
C SER A 44 -8.05 -9.03 8.98
N THR A 45 -7.67 -8.72 10.21
CA THR A 45 -7.80 -9.60 11.37
C THR A 45 -9.17 -9.53 12.05
N VAL A 46 -9.95 -8.46 11.83
CA VAL A 46 -11.23 -8.19 12.50
C VAL A 46 -12.30 -7.67 11.53
N GLY A 47 -13.54 -7.53 12.01
CA GLY A 47 -14.63 -6.96 11.21
C GLY A 47 -15.08 -7.85 10.05
N GLU A 48 -15.83 -7.27 9.11
CA GLU A 48 -16.30 -7.99 7.91
C GLU A 48 -15.14 -8.44 7.02
N ASP A 49 -14.12 -7.58 6.91
CA ASP A 49 -12.94 -7.81 6.08
C ASP A 49 -11.97 -8.86 6.62
N SER A 50 -12.16 -9.32 7.87
CA SER A 50 -11.54 -10.55 8.35
C SER A 50 -11.94 -11.82 7.60
N ARG A 51 -12.93 -11.70 6.71
CA ARG A 51 -13.52 -12.79 5.93
C ARG A 51 -13.55 -12.45 4.43
N THR A 52 -12.86 -11.39 4.03
CA THR A 52 -12.74 -10.94 2.65
C THR A 52 -11.32 -11.18 2.18
N CYS A 53 -11.13 -11.74 0.99
CA CYS A 53 -9.84 -11.74 0.30
C CYS A 53 -9.93 -10.80 -0.91
N TYR A 54 -9.19 -9.69 -0.91
CA TYR A 54 -9.10 -8.81 -2.08
C TYR A 54 -8.02 -9.31 -3.02
N ILE A 55 -8.38 -9.51 -4.29
CA ILE A 55 -7.47 -10.04 -5.32
C ILE A 55 -6.30 -9.08 -5.59
N ALA A 56 -6.58 -7.78 -5.69
CA ALA A 56 -5.60 -6.78 -6.10
C ALA A 56 -4.84 -6.19 -4.91
N SER A 57 -5.33 -5.12 -4.28
CA SER A 57 -4.67 -4.39 -3.17
C SER A 57 -3.82 -5.30 -2.27
N ASP A 58 -4.47 -6.29 -1.64
CA ASP A 58 -3.85 -7.12 -0.63
C ASP A 58 -2.95 -8.19 -1.26
N ASN A 59 -3.52 -8.99 -2.17
CA ASN A 59 -2.88 -10.22 -2.62
C ASN A 59 -1.86 -10.01 -3.74
N PHE A 60 -2.08 -9.03 -4.62
CA PHE A 60 -1.07 -8.63 -5.60
C PHE A 60 0.19 -8.12 -4.90
N LEU A 61 0.05 -7.25 -3.90
CA LEU A 61 1.17 -6.71 -3.13
C LEU A 61 1.82 -7.76 -2.24
N ALA A 62 1.04 -8.57 -1.53
CA ALA A 62 1.56 -9.66 -0.71
C ALA A 62 2.35 -10.68 -1.53
N ALA A 63 1.88 -11.03 -2.74
CA ALA A 63 2.62 -11.91 -3.64
C ALA A 63 4.00 -11.33 -3.98
N MET A 64 4.12 -10.01 -4.20
CA MET A 64 5.42 -9.39 -4.46
C MET A 64 6.32 -9.42 -3.22
N VAL A 65 5.77 -9.20 -2.02
CA VAL A 65 6.52 -9.35 -0.77
C VAL A 65 7.05 -10.78 -0.62
N PHE A 66 6.20 -11.80 -0.75
CA PHE A 66 6.63 -13.19 -0.65
C PHE A 66 7.68 -13.56 -1.69
N ARG A 67 7.59 -13.01 -2.90
CA ARG A 67 8.62 -13.19 -3.93
C ARG A 67 9.97 -12.60 -3.52
N ILE A 68 10.00 -11.42 -2.91
CA ILE A 68 11.25 -10.75 -2.47
C ILE A 68 11.96 -11.58 -1.39
N PHE A 69 11.20 -12.24 -0.52
CA PHE A 69 11.72 -13.04 0.58
C PHE A 69 11.84 -14.54 0.27
N ASP A 70 11.75 -14.94 -1.02
CA ASP A 70 11.80 -16.33 -1.47
C ASP A 70 10.84 -17.27 -0.69
N ASP A 71 9.66 -16.74 -0.33
CA ASP A 71 8.65 -17.49 0.42
C ASP A 71 7.78 -18.36 -0.52
N PRO A 72 7.57 -19.65 -0.22
CA PRO A 72 6.81 -20.56 -1.08
C PRO A 72 5.34 -20.16 -1.27
N LEU A 73 4.75 -19.34 -0.37
CA LEU A 73 3.39 -18.82 -0.56
C LEU A 73 3.26 -17.98 -1.83
N PHE A 74 4.35 -17.40 -2.33
CA PHE A 74 4.36 -16.69 -3.60
C PHE A 74 3.75 -17.53 -4.73
N TYR A 75 4.13 -18.80 -4.85
CA TYR A 75 3.67 -19.65 -5.95
C TYR A 75 2.18 -19.97 -5.85
N LYS A 76 1.69 -20.24 -4.63
CA LYS A 76 0.26 -20.50 -4.38
C LYS A 76 -0.59 -19.29 -4.74
N ILE A 77 -0.21 -18.12 -4.21
CA ILE A 77 -0.95 -16.87 -4.47
C ILE A 77 -0.86 -16.52 -5.95
N ARG A 78 0.33 -16.65 -6.55
CA ARG A 78 0.53 -16.31 -7.96
C ARG A 78 -0.36 -17.13 -8.89
N GLU A 79 -0.48 -18.44 -8.66
CA GLU A 79 -1.37 -19.31 -9.44
C GLU A 79 -2.82 -18.82 -9.37
N THR A 80 -3.31 -18.48 -8.18
CA THR A 80 -4.64 -17.89 -8.00
C THR A 80 -4.78 -16.56 -8.73
N LEU A 81 -3.82 -15.65 -8.58
CA LEU A 81 -3.85 -14.35 -9.25
C LEU A 81 -3.83 -14.48 -10.78
N ASP A 82 -3.09 -15.44 -11.33
CA ASP A 82 -3.04 -15.70 -12.77
C ASP A 82 -4.42 -16.11 -13.34
N SER A 83 -5.24 -16.82 -12.55
CA SER A 83 -6.65 -17.09 -12.91
C SER A 83 -7.52 -15.83 -13.00
N PHE A 84 -7.07 -14.73 -12.38
CA PHE A 84 -7.69 -13.41 -12.40
C PHE A 84 -6.91 -12.40 -13.25
N GLY A 85 -6.23 -12.86 -14.31
CA GLY A 85 -5.49 -11.97 -15.20
C GLY A 85 -4.23 -11.38 -14.56
N GLY A 86 -3.64 -12.10 -13.60
CA GLY A 86 -2.46 -11.68 -12.85
C GLY A 86 -2.77 -10.85 -11.60
N GLY A 87 -4.05 -10.70 -11.24
CA GLY A 87 -4.49 -9.98 -10.05
C GLY A 87 -4.49 -8.46 -10.19
N VAL A 88 -4.44 -7.96 -11.44
CA VAL A 88 -4.24 -6.54 -11.71
C VAL A 88 -5.54 -5.73 -11.70
N ASP A 89 -5.51 -4.50 -11.19
CA ASP A 89 -6.68 -3.64 -11.06
C ASP A 89 -6.52 -2.25 -11.68
N GLY A 90 -5.40 -2.02 -12.36
CA GLY A 90 -5.09 -0.78 -13.06
C GLY A 90 -4.72 0.38 -12.14
N LEU A 91 -4.39 0.10 -10.87
CA LEU A 91 -3.94 1.09 -9.88
C LEU A 91 -2.63 0.65 -9.22
N HIS A 92 -2.65 -0.51 -8.53
CA HIS A 92 -1.53 -0.94 -7.68
C HIS A 92 -0.29 -1.33 -8.49
N GLU A 93 -0.44 -1.66 -9.77
CA GLU A 93 0.67 -2.03 -10.65
C GLU A 93 1.63 -0.86 -10.89
N ALA A 94 1.16 0.39 -10.71
CA ALA A 94 2.00 1.57 -10.76
C ALA A 94 3.17 1.49 -9.77
N LEU A 95 2.99 0.83 -8.62
CA LEU A 95 4.08 0.60 -7.66
C LEU A 95 5.24 -0.19 -8.27
N LEU A 96 4.96 -1.05 -9.25
CA LEU A 96 5.96 -1.91 -9.89
C LEU A 96 6.45 -1.37 -11.25
N GLY A 97 6.06 -0.15 -11.62
CA GLY A 97 6.39 0.43 -12.93
C GLY A 97 5.71 -0.26 -14.11
N ILE A 98 4.59 -0.93 -13.85
CA ILE A 98 3.72 -1.46 -14.88
C ILE A 98 2.71 -0.36 -15.25
N ASN A 99 2.50 -0.18 -16.56
CA ASN A 99 1.65 0.90 -17.05
C ASN A 99 0.19 0.69 -16.63
N THR A 100 -0.39 1.72 -16.05
CA THR A 100 -1.79 1.81 -15.62
C THR A 100 -2.58 2.75 -16.53
N ASP A 101 -3.90 2.83 -16.34
CA ASP A 101 -4.75 3.72 -17.12
C ASP A 101 -4.26 5.19 -17.05
N ALA A 102 -4.55 5.98 -18.09
CA ALA A 102 -4.22 7.41 -18.11
C ALA A 102 -5.12 8.26 -17.19
N LEU A 103 -6.21 7.69 -16.70
CA LEU A 103 -7.19 8.36 -15.85
C LEU A 103 -7.47 7.47 -14.63
N PHE A 104 -7.76 8.12 -13.50
CA PHE A 104 -8.40 7.45 -12.37
C PHE A 104 -9.91 7.33 -12.61
N TYR A 105 -10.51 6.31 -12.02
CA TYR A 105 -11.94 6.01 -12.11
C TYR A 105 -12.49 5.75 -10.72
N GLU A 106 -13.79 5.99 -10.52
CA GLU A 106 -14.49 5.42 -9.36
C GLU A 106 -14.26 3.90 -9.32
N ARG A 107 -13.98 3.35 -8.15
CA ARG A 107 -13.74 1.92 -7.98
C ARG A 107 -14.99 1.22 -7.45
N TYR A 108 -15.12 -0.07 -7.75
CA TYR A 108 -16.20 -0.88 -7.21
C TYR A 108 -15.72 -2.29 -6.89
N ASN A 109 -16.30 -2.87 -5.84
CA ASN A 109 -16.03 -4.24 -5.43
C ASN A 109 -16.92 -5.21 -6.19
N LYS A 110 -16.31 -6.01 -7.06
CA LYS A 110 -16.97 -7.13 -7.73
C LYS A 110 -16.86 -8.37 -6.85
N PHE A 111 -18.00 -8.92 -6.41
CA PHE A 111 -18.03 -10.25 -5.82
C PHE A 111 -17.61 -11.28 -6.87
N VAL A 112 -16.65 -12.13 -6.52
CA VAL A 112 -16.12 -13.17 -7.41
C VAL A 112 -16.65 -14.53 -6.99
N ASP A 113 -16.40 -14.92 -5.74
CA ASP A 113 -16.81 -16.22 -5.22
C ASP A 113 -16.97 -16.20 -3.69
N ALA A 114 -17.67 -17.21 -3.17
CA ALA A 114 -17.73 -17.54 -1.76
C ALA A 114 -16.78 -18.70 -1.47
N VAL A 115 -16.07 -18.63 -0.35
CA VAL A 115 -15.16 -19.69 0.09
C VAL A 115 -15.47 -20.05 1.53
N PHE A 116 -15.56 -21.34 1.82
CA PHE A 116 -15.67 -21.81 3.19
C PHE A 116 -14.30 -22.32 3.63
N GLY A 117 -13.67 -21.64 4.58
CA GLY A 117 -12.28 -21.91 4.93
C GLY A 117 -11.86 -21.36 6.27
N HIS A 118 -10.58 -21.52 6.59
CA HIS A 118 -9.98 -21.05 7.84
C HIS A 118 -9.53 -19.61 7.72
N PHE A 119 -10.31 -18.70 8.28
CA PHE A 119 -9.98 -17.29 8.36
C PHE A 119 -9.51 -16.97 9.79
N GLY A 120 -8.19 -17.06 9.97
CA GLY A 120 -7.58 -17.14 11.30
C GLY A 120 -7.89 -18.49 11.94
N ASN A 121 -8.25 -18.50 13.23
CA ASN A 121 -8.46 -19.74 13.99
C ASN A 121 -9.89 -20.31 13.89
N ARG A 122 -10.68 -19.90 12.88
CA ARG A 122 -12.09 -20.23 12.78
C ARG A 122 -12.46 -20.58 11.34
N MET A 123 -13.31 -21.61 11.21
CA MET A 123 -13.87 -22.03 9.93
C MET A 123 -15.24 -21.39 9.73
N TYR A 124 -15.43 -20.64 8.64
CA TYR A 124 -16.70 -19.99 8.30
C TYR A 124 -16.74 -19.56 6.82
N PRO A 125 -17.92 -19.17 6.27
CA PRO A 125 -17.98 -18.59 4.92
C PRO A 125 -17.32 -17.21 4.88
N GLY A 126 -16.48 -17.01 3.87
CA GLY A 126 -15.89 -15.75 3.46
C GLY A 126 -16.12 -15.48 1.97
N LYS A 127 -15.57 -14.38 1.47
CA LYS A 127 -15.78 -13.89 0.10
C LYS A 127 -14.45 -13.52 -0.56
N ILE A 128 -14.36 -13.80 -1.85
CA ILE A 128 -13.30 -13.30 -2.74
C ILE A 128 -13.87 -12.12 -3.51
N VAL A 129 -13.16 -10.99 -3.45
CA VAL A 129 -13.58 -9.72 -4.04
C VAL A 129 -12.50 -9.18 -4.96
N TYR A 130 -12.92 -8.63 -6.08
CA TYR A 130 -12.05 -7.93 -7.01
C TYR A 130 -12.46 -6.45 -7.06
N GLU A 131 -11.62 -5.57 -6.53
CA GLU A 131 -11.80 -4.14 -6.73
C GLU A 131 -11.36 -3.77 -8.15
N LEU A 132 -12.25 -3.13 -8.91
CA LEU A 132 -12.03 -2.81 -10.32
C LEU A 132 -12.43 -1.36 -10.64
N PRO A 133 -11.79 -0.73 -11.64
CA PRO A 133 -12.16 0.61 -12.09
C PRO A 133 -13.49 0.58 -12.84
N LYS A 134 -14.39 1.49 -12.48
CA LYS A 134 -15.63 1.76 -13.22
C LYS A 134 -15.32 2.73 -14.37
N ARG A 135 -14.83 2.19 -15.49
CA ARG A 135 -14.37 2.97 -16.67
C ARG A 135 -15.39 3.98 -17.23
N SER A 136 -16.68 3.81 -16.95
CA SER A 136 -17.74 4.76 -17.29
C SER A 136 -17.80 6.00 -16.39
N LYS A 137 -16.99 6.07 -15.33
CA LYS A 137 -16.99 7.15 -14.35
C LYS A 137 -15.56 7.62 -14.02
N PRO A 138 -14.99 8.51 -14.85
CA PRO A 138 -13.70 9.14 -14.55
C PRO A 138 -13.74 9.90 -13.22
N PHE A 139 -12.67 9.79 -12.44
CA PHE A 139 -12.52 10.46 -11.16
C PHE A 139 -11.58 11.67 -11.29
N THR A 140 -12.13 12.87 -11.37
CA THR A 140 -11.38 14.10 -11.70
C THR A 140 -10.77 14.78 -10.48
N SER A 141 -11.26 14.49 -9.27
CA SER A 141 -10.79 15.09 -8.02
C SER A 141 -9.59 14.37 -7.39
N TRP A 142 -8.88 13.52 -8.13
CA TRP A 142 -7.80 12.69 -7.59
C TRP A 142 -6.68 13.48 -6.89
N ARG A 143 -6.44 14.74 -7.29
CA ARG A 143 -5.42 15.64 -6.70
C ARG A 143 -5.65 16.01 -5.24
N SER A 144 -6.81 15.66 -4.68
CA SER A 144 -7.14 15.85 -3.27
C SER A 144 -7.05 14.55 -2.46
N PHE A 145 -6.47 13.49 -3.03
CA PHE A 145 -6.22 12.20 -2.39
C PHE A 145 -4.72 11.88 -2.48
N ALA A 146 -4.06 11.70 -1.35
CA ALA A 146 -2.60 11.59 -1.32
C ALA A 146 -2.07 10.34 -2.03
N ASP A 147 -2.76 9.21 -1.89
CA ASP A 147 -2.47 7.95 -2.59
C ASP A 147 -2.56 8.11 -4.11
N LEU A 148 -3.62 8.73 -4.63
CA LEU A 148 -3.77 8.95 -6.08
C LEU A 148 -2.72 9.94 -6.63
N VAL A 149 -2.31 10.93 -5.83
CA VAL A 149 -1.18 11.79 -6.18
C VAL A 149 0.13 11.00 -6.28
N VAL A 150 0.36 10.04 -5.38
CA VAL A 150 1.52 9.14 -5.47
C VAL A 150 1.46 8.29 -6.73
N TYR A 151 0.34 7.62 -7.01
CA TYR A 151 0.20 6.77 -8.20
C TYR A 151 0.43 7.53 -9.49
N GLU A 152 -0.07 8.76 -9.58
CA GLU A 152 0.17 9.59 -10.75
C GLU A 152 1.65 10.02 -10.82
N SER A 153 2.29 10.43 -9.72
CA SER A 153 3.72 10.78 -9.70
C SER A 153 4.61 9.61 -10.16
N LEU A 154 4.26 8.38 -9.76
CA LEU A 154 4.93 7.17 -10.22
C LEU A 154 4.78 7.00 -11.72
N LYS A 155 3.58 7.22 -12.27
CA LYS A 155 3.35 7.16 -13.72
C LYS A 155 4.28 8.12 -14.47
N ASP A 156 4.38 9.38 -14.06
CA ASP A 156 5.32 10.32 -14.71
C ASP A 156 6.77 9.90 -14.55
N PHE A 157 7.16 9.38 -13.38
CA PHE A 157 8.52 8.90 -13.14
C PHE A 157 8.88 7.78 -14.13
N TYR A 158 8.01 6.78 -14.29
CA TYR A 158 8.23 5.68 -15.22
C TYR A 158 8.14 6.09 -16.69
N ASP A 159 7.36 7.12 -17.02
CA ASP A 159 7.33 7.76 -18.34
C ASP A 159 8.51 8.72 -18.57
N SER A 160 9.50 8.74 -17.66
CA SER A 160 10.69 9.61 -17.70
C SER A 160 10.38 11.11 -17.67
N ASN A 161 9.20 11.48 -17.17
CA ASN A 161 8.76 12.85 -17.00
C ASN A 161 9.05 13.36 -15.57
N LEU A 162 10.34 13.43 -15.22
CA LEU A 162 10.82 13.73 -13.86
C LEU A 162 10.34 15.08 -13.32
N ARG A 163 10.17 16.09 -14.19
CA ARG A 163 9.65 17.41 -13.79
C ARG A 163 8.25 17.28 -13.22
N GLU A 164 7.39 16.57 -13.94
CA GLU A 164 6.00 16.37 -13.59
C GLU A 164 5.82 15.41 -12.41
N ALA A 165 6.70 14.41 -12.27
CA ALA A 165 6.79 13.57 -11.07
C ALA A 165 7.13 14.42 -9.84
N THR A 166 8.10 15.34 -9.97
CA THR A 166 8.51 16.26 -8.89
C THR A 166 7.38 17.20 -8.49
N VAL A 167 6.68 17.81 -9.46
CA VAL A 167 5.52 18.67 -9.19
C VAL A 167 4.44 17.92 -8.40
N ARG A 168 4.19 16.65 -8.73
CA ARG A 168 3.22 15.82 -8.00
C ARG A 168 3.69 15.43 -6.61
N PHE A 169 4.99 15.18 -6.42
CA PHE A 169 5.53 14.98 -5.07
C PHE A 169 5.37 16.23 -4.20
N GLU A 170 5.63 17.42 -4.74
CA GLU A 170 5.37 18.66 -4.00
C GLU A 170 3.90 18.80 -3.64
N ARG A 171 3.00 18.50 -4.58
CA ARG A 171 1.56 18.47 -4.32
C ARG A 171 1.19 17.49 -3.21
N LEU A 172 1.82 16.32 -3.16
CA LEU A 172 1.66 15.38 -2.05
C LEU A 172 2.10 16.01 -0.72
N MET A 173 3.24 16.71 -0.72
CA MET A 173 3.75 17.38 0.47
C MET A 173 2.91 18.59 0.91
N GLU A 174 2.14 19.22 0.02
CA GLU A 174 1.14 20.22 0.40
C GLU A 174 -0.01 19.64 1.23
N LEU A 175 -0.28 18.33 1.10
CA LEU A 175 -1.29 17.63 1.90
C LEU A 175 -0.73 17.18 3.27
N TRP A 176 0.59 17.24 3.47
CA TRP A 176 1.23 16.82 4.72
C TRP A 176 1.13 17.92 5.78
N ASP A 177 0.41 17.65 6.87
CA ASP A 177 0.20 18.61 7.96
C ASP A 177 1.26 18.51 9.08
N GLY A 178 2.29 17.69 8.86
CA GLY A 178 3.30 17.34 9.85
C GLY A 178 3.00 16.07 10.62
N ASN A 179 1.78 15.52 10.62
CA ASN A 179 1.40 14.31 11.35
C ASN A 179 0.75 13.25 10.47
N GLY A 180 0.15 13.64 9.36
CA GLY A 180 -0.46 12.77 8.35
C GLY A 180 -0.80 13.57 7.09
N PHE A 181 -1.45 12.91 6.13
CA PHE A 181 -1.99 13.60 4.97
C PHE A 181 -3.42 14.08 5.27
N GLU A 182 -3.63 15.39 5.35
CA GLU A 182 -4.93 16.05 5.45
C GLU A 182 -5.61 16.08 4.06
N ASP A 183 -5.84 14.89 3.50
CA ASP A 183 -6.46 14.73 2.21
C ASP A 183 -7.99 14.56 2.33
N SER A 184 -8.67 14.31 1.22
CA SER A 184 -10.13 14.18 1.19
C SER A 184 -10.66 13.03 2.04
N SER A 185 -9.91 11.93 2.14
CA SER A 185 -10.24 10.80 3.02
C SER A 185 -10.21 11.26 4.48
N TYR A 186 -9.11 11.91 4.89
CA TYR A 186 -9.00 12.48 6.24
C TYR A 186 -10.11 13.50 6.54
N ILE A 187 -10.44 14.38 5.61
CA ILE A 187 -11.48 15.40 5.82
C ILE A 187 -12.81 14.74 6.23
N SER A 188 -13.13 13.58 5.65
CA SER A 188 -14.35 12.82 5.93
C SER A 188 -14.30 11.99 7.22
N SER A 189 -13.19 11.31 7.49
CA SER A 189 -13.07 10.33 8.59
C SER A 189 -12.48 10.93 9.87
N LYS A 190 -11.73 12.02 9.73
CA LYS A 190 -10.84 12.61 10.75
C LYS A 190 -9.77 11.63 11.25
N LEU A 191 -9.40 10.66 10.43
CA LEU A 191 -8.36 9.68 10.69
C LEU A 191 -7.33 9.72 9.57
N TYR A 192 -6.06 9.65 9.92
CA TYR A 192 -4.99 9.46 8.94
C TYR A 192 -4.92 7.99 8.55
N GLU A 193 -4.43 7.71 7.34
CA GLU A 193 -4.23 6.36 6.81
C GLU A 193 -2.74 6.06 6.69
N THR A 194 -2.29 4.99 7.34
CA THR A 194 -0.86 4.67 7.49
C THR A 194 -0.21 4.30 6.17
N TYR A 195 -0.91 3.58 5.29
CA TYR A 195 -0.37 3.16 3.99
C TYR A 195 0.04 4.36 3.12
N LYS A 196 -0.64 5.51 3.25
CA LYS A 196 -0.29 6.73 2.51
C LYS A 196 1.10 7.26 2.89
N LEU A 197 1.50 7.08 4.15
CA LEU A 197 2.87 7.38 4.58
C LEU A 197 3.88 6.45 3.90
N ALA A 198 3.55 5.16 3.82
CA ALA A 198 4.41 4.17 3.15
C ALA A 198 4.56 4.49 1.65
N LEU A 199 3.48 4.89 0.99
CA LEU A 199 3.48 5.34 -0.41
C LEU A 199 4.36 6.58 -0.62
N ALA A 200 4.27 7.58 0.27
CA ALA A 200 5.11 8.78 0.19
C ALA A 200 6.59 8.47 0.40
N VAL A 201 6.90 7.61 1.38
CA VAL A 201 8.26 7.12 1.63
C VAL A 201 8.80 6.36 0.40
N TYR A 202 8.00 5.47 -0.18
CA TYR A 202 8.37 4.74 -1.39
C TYR A 202 8.69 5.67 -2.56
N LEU A 203 7.81 6.62 -2.83
CA LEU A 203 7.99 7.61 -3.90
C LEU A 203 9.23 8.48 -3.67
N TYR A 204 9.49 8.90 -2.43
CA TYR A 204 10.69 9.66 -2.09
C TYR A 204 11.98 8.90 -2.41
N GLU A 205 12.06 7.61 -2.07
CA GLU A 205 13.25 6.81 -2.35
C GLU A 205 13.53 6.66 -3.84
N LEU A 206 12.49 6.67 -4.67
CA LEU A 206 12.66 6.67 -6.13
C LEU A 206 13.14 8.02 -6.67
N LEU A 207 12.67 9.13 -6.11
CA LEU A 207 12.87 10.47 -6.68
C LEU A 207 14.04 11.25 -6.08
N ASN A 208 14.47 10.96 -4.84
CA ASN A 208 15.40 11.81 -4.09
C ASN A 208 16.74 12.05 -4.79
N SER A 209 17.26 11.05 -5.52
CA SER A 209 18.52 11.14 -6.25
C SER A 209 18.44 11.96 -7.54
N TYR A 210 17.23 12.35 -7.97
CA TYR A 210 16.99 13.06 -9.23
C TYR A 210 16.64 14.53 -9.04
N SER A 211 16.42 14.99 -7.80
CA SER A 211 15.97 16.36 -7.53
C SER A 211 16.34 16.80 -6.11
N GLU A 212 17.21 17.81 -6.00
CA GLU A 212 17.56 18.46 -4.72
C GLU A 212 16.31 18.97 -3.98
N LYS A 213 15.29 19.37 -4.75
CA LYS A 213 14.00 19.80 -4.20
C LYS A 213 13.30 18.66 -3.45
N ILE A 214 13.34 17.44 -4.00
CA ILE A 214 12.82 16.26 -3.32
C ILE A 214 13.67 15.94 -2.10
N GLU A 215 15.00 15.96 -2.24
CA GLU A 215 15.91 15.69 -1.13
C GLU A 215 15.66 16.58 0.10
N SER A 216 15.21 17.82 -0.13
CA SER A 216 14.89 18.78 0.94
C SER A 216 13.82 18.28 1.94
N TYR A 217 12.94 17.34 1.52
CA TYR A 217 11.89 16.76 2.37
C TYR A 217 12.36 15.58 3.25
N LYS A 218 13.67 15.32 3.33
CA LYS A 218 14.22 14.16 4.08
C LYS A 218 13.79 14.10 5.55
N PHE A 219 13.53 15.24 6.19
CA PHE A 219 13.11 15.28 7.59
C PHE A 219 11.66 14.88 7.77
N GLU A 220 10.78 15.31 6.87
CA GLU A 220 9.38 14.90 6.79
C GLU A 220 9.29 13.40 6.54
N ILE A 221 10.06 12.87 5.58
CA ILE A 221 10.12 11.44 5.27
C ILE A 221 10.65 10.63 6.45
N ALA A 222 11.70 11.10 7.13
CA ALA A 222 12.18 10.46 8.35
C ALA A 222 11.12 10.45 9.46
N LYS A 223 10.27 11.49 9.54
CA LYS A 223 9.13 11.52 10.48
C LYS A 223 8.05 10.52 10.08
N MET A 224 7.68 10.43 8.80
CA MET A 224 6.73 9.43 8.30
C MET A 224 7.17 8.01 8.64
N ARG A 225 8.46 7.69 8.43
CA ARG A 225 9.05 6.39 8.81
C ARG A 225 8.88 6.09 10.30
N LYS A 226 9.17 7.06 11.18
CA LYS A 226 8.98 6.90 12.63
C LYS A 226 7.52 6.68 13.02
N ILE A 227 6.58 7.32 12.31
CA ILE A 227 5.15 7.12 12.53
C ILE A 227 4.76 5.68 12.17
N ILE A 228 5.13 5.22 10.97
CA ILE A 228 4.90 3.84 10.52
C ILE A 228 5.48 2.84 11.54
N ASP A 229 6.73 3.04 11.96
CA ASP A 229 7.39 2.18 12.96
C ASP A 229 6.61 2.14 14.29
N SER A 230 6.07 3.27 14.73
CA SER A 230 5.27 3.35 15.97
C SER A 230 3.89 2.70 15.87
N LEU A 231 3.41 2.47 14.64
CA LEU A 231 2.11 1.87 14.34
C LEU A 231 2.22 0.38 14.00
N GLN A 232 3.41 -0.21 14.06
CA GLN A 232 3.56 -1.66 13.95
C GLN A 232 3.12 -2.34 15.25
N ASP A 233 2.07 -3.16 15.17
CA ASP A 233 1.54 -3.89 16.31
C ASP A 233 2.53 -4.97 16.80
N SER A 234 2.31 -5.42 18.03
CA SER A 234 3.01 -6.56 18.64
C SER A 234 3.03 -7.82 17.76
N ASN A 235 1.96 -8.08 17.01
CA ASN A 235 1.79 -9.22 16.12
C ASN A 235 2.51 -9.06 14.76
N GLY A 236 3.06 -7.88 14.48
CA GLY A 236 3.82 -7.59 13.26
C GLY A 236 3.06 -6.84 12.17
N GLY A 237 1.73 -6.85 12.21
CA GLY A 237 0.88 -6.07 11.31
C GLY A 237 0.99 -4.57 11.56
N ILE A 238 0.58 -3.77 10.59
CA ILE A 238 0.62 -2.30 10.68
C ILE A 238 -0.81 -1.80 10.84
N VAL A 239 -1.01 -0.88 11.78
CA VAL A 239 -2.34 -0.31 12.03
C VAL A 239 -2.75 0.56 10.84
N THR A 240 -3.95 0.35 10.31
CA THR A 240 -4.50 1.04 9.13
C THR A 240 -4.71 2.54 9.33
N ASN A 241 -5.26 2.91 10.50
CA ASN A 241 -5.61 4.28 10.81
C ASN A 241 -5.07 4.76 12.16
N TYR A 242 -4.78 6.05 12.23
CA TYR A 242 -4.32 6.68 13.47
C TYR A 242 -4.78 8.13 13.58
N LYS A 243 -4.65 8.66 14.80
CA LYS A 243 -4.80 10.09 15.09
C LYS A 243 -3.59 10.60 15.85
N TYR A 244 -3.28 11.88 15.73
CA TYR A 244 -2.27 12.52 16.57
C TYR A 244 -2.93 13.16 17.80
N ASP A 245 -2.52 12.75 18.99
CA ASP A 245 -2.94 13.37 20.25
C ASP A 245 -1.90 14.41 20.67
N ALA A 246 -2.25 15.69 20.50
CA ALA A 246 -1.38 16.82 20.84
C ALA A 246 -1.06 16.91 22.34
N SER A 247 -1.93 16.39 23.22
CA SER A 247 -1.75 16.46 24.67
C SER A 247 -0.66 15.50 25.14
N SER A 248 -0.66 14.29 24.61
CA SER A 248 0.32 13.25 24.94
C SER A 248 1.52 13.22 23.97
N LYS A 249 1.45 13.98 22.87
CA LYS A 249 2.41 13.98 21.75
C LYS A 249 2.63 12.57 21.19
N LYS A 250 1.54 11.81 21.05
CA LYS A 250 1.57 10.41 20.58
C LYS A 250 0.65 10.21 19.38
N TYR A 251 1.04 9.26 18.54
CA TYR A 251 0.17 8.69 17.52
C TYR A 251 -0.65 7.58 18.18
N VAL A 252 -1.96 7.73 18.15
CA VAL A 252 -2.92 6.80 18.76
C VAL A 252 -3.49 5.92 17.65
N PRO A 253 -3.25 4.59 17.70
CA PRO A 253 -3.89 3.62 16.83
C PRO A 253 -5.42 3.72 16.90
N MET A 254 -6.10 3.74 15.75
CA MET A 254 -7.56 3.82 15.64
C MET A 254 -8.15 2.72 14.74
N GLY A 255 -7.35 2.17 13.82
CA GLY A 255 -7.75 1.09 12.93
C GLY A 255 -7.37 -0.30 13.42
N ASP A 256 -7.64 -1.29 12.59
CA ASP A 256 -7.16 -2.66 12.73
C ASP A 256 -5.77 -2.83 12.11
N VAL A 257 -5.23 -4.06 12.17
CA VAL A 257 -4.10 -4.46 11.34
C VAL A 257 -4.61 -5.29 10.16
N ASN A 258 -4.19 -4.91 8.96
CA ASN A 258 -4.63 -5.48 7.69
C ASN A 258 -3.42 -5.90 6.82
N THR A 259 -3.70 -6.51 5.67
CA THR A 259 -2.69 -7.08 4.76
C THR A 259 -1.98 -6.05 3.87
N GLU A 260 -2.66 -4.95 3.50
CA GLU A 260 -2.14 -3.88 2.64
C GLU A 260 -1.08 -3.00 3.33
#